data_AF-A0A1H9ES15-F1
#
_entry.id   AF-A0A1H9ES15-F1
#
_cell.length_a   1.000
_cell.length_b   1.000
_cell.length_c   1.000
_cell.angle_alpha   90.00
_cell.angle_beta   90.00
_cell.angle_gamma   90.00
#
_symmetry.space_group_name_H-M   'P 1'
#
loop_
_entity.id
_entity.type
_entity.pdbx_description
1 polymer ?
#
loop_
_entity_poly.entity_id
_entity_poly.type
_entity_poly.pdbx_seq_one_letter_code
_entity_poly.pdbx_strand_id
1 'polypeptide(L)'
;MSVVETNVDVTATPRYEEIVVDEHFPSRWAERSDRPQLNPKIAWLEAITIDYPSAKPPAECTRYHEVTGMLLLAEPNGRLVTCIPLEDRPRDEQQYIRFQASEL
;
A
#
# COMPACT_ATOMS: atom_id res chain seq x y z
N MET A 1 18.10 23.99 29.65
CA MET A 1 18.51 23.51 28.32
C MET A 1 17.29 22.81 27.73
N SER A 2 16.63 23.42 26.76
CA SER A 2 15.46 22.84 26.10
C SER A 2 15.91 21.69 25.21
N VAL A 3 15.36 20.51 25.45
CA VAL A 3 15.47 19.39 24.52
C VAL A 3 14.57 19.75 23.34
N VAL A 4 15.18 19.93 22.17
CA VAL A 4 14.45 20.17 20.92
C VAL A 4 13.87 18.82 20.53
N GLU A 5 12.61 18.59 20.90
CA GLU A 5 11.82 17.46 20.43
C GLU A 5 11.74 17.57 18.90
N THR A 6 12.50 16.71 18.23
CA THR A 6 12.45 16.57 16.78
C THR A 6 11.13 15.85 16.50
N ASN A 7 10.07 16.62 16.25
CA ASN A 7 8.83 16.12 15.65
C ASN A 7 9.19 15.61 14.25
N VAL A 8 9.67 14.37 14.18
CA VAL A 8 9.60 13.59 12.96
C VAL A 8 8.11 13.36 12.77
N ASP A 9 7.54 14.10 11.82
CA ASP A 9 6.20 13.86 11.30
C ASP A 9 6.28 12.50 10.57
N VAL A 10 6.29 11.43 11.37
CA VAL A 10 6.05 10.08 10.89
C VAL A 10 4.61 10.13 10.43
N THR A 11 4.41 10.42 9.15
CA THR A 11 3.11 10.40 8.50
C THR A 11 2.42 9.13 8.96
N ALA A 12 1.45 9.30 9.85
CA ALA A 12 0.85 8.18 10.56
C ALA A 12 0.21 7.30 9.50
N THR A 13 0.83 6.15 9.23
CA THR A 13 0.26 5.19 8.29
C THR A 13 -1.14 4.87 8.83
N PRO A 14 -2.21 5.06 8.02
CA PRO A 14 -3.56 4.88 8.52
C PRO A 14 -3.68 3.51 9.17
N ARG A 15 -4.28 3.51 10.36
CA ARG A 15 -4.42 2.28 11.15
C ARG A 15 -5.14 1.24 10.33
N TYR A 16 -4.64 0.01 10.47
CA TYR A 16 -5.03 -1.17 9.72
C TYR A 16 -6.57 -1.34 9.62
N GLU A 17 -7.31 -1.04 10.69
CA GLU A 17 -8.72 -1.41 10.87
C GLU A 17 -9.75 -0.42 10.27
N GLU A 18 -9.35 0.81 9.89
CA GLU A 18 -10.29 1.88 9.50
C GLU A 18 -10.09 2.40 8.07
N ILE A 19 -9.66 1.55 7.13
CA ILE A 19 -9.48 2.00 5.74
C ILE A 19 -10.81 2.16 4.99
N VAL A 20 -11.00 3.34 4.40
CA VAL A 20 -12.10 3.65 3.47
C VAL A 20 -11.64 3.30 2.07
N VAL A 21 -12.45 2.56 1.31
CA VAL A 21 -12.12 2.21 -0.07
C VAL A 21 -12.68 3.27 -0.99
N ASP A 22 -11.85 3.82 -1.87
CA ASP A 22 -12.29 4.80 -2.87
C ASP A 22 -13.33 4.18 -3.84
N GLU A 23 -14.25 5.00 -4.35
CA GLU A 23 -15.35 4.55 -5.22
C GLU A 23 -14.85 3.81 -6.47
N HIS A 24 -13.71 4.22 -7.03
CA HIS A 24 -13.16 3.61 -8.24
C HIS A 24 -12.28 2.40 -7.97
N PHE A 25 -11.90 2.16 -6.70
CA PHE A 25 -10.99 1.09 -6.36
C PHE A 25 -11.57 -0.30 -6.69
N PRO A 26 -12.83 -0.66 -6.35
CA PRO A 26 -13.36 -2.00 -6.63
C PRO A 26 -13.33 -2.36 -8.12
N SER A 27 -13.58 -1.39 -9.00
CA SER A 27 -13.50 -1.61 -10.46
C SER A 27 -12.07 -1.94 -10.90
N ARG A 28 -11.08 -1.19 -10.42
CA ARG A 28 -9.66 -1.47 -10.72
C ARG A 28 -9.18 -2.78 -10.11
N TRP A 29 -9.66 -3.10 -8.91
CA TRP A 29 -9.40 -4.37 -8.25
C TRP A 29 -9.94 -5.54 -9.06
N ALA A 30 -11.19 -5.46 -9.51
CA ALA A 30 -11.83 -6.48 -10.33
C ALA A 30 -11.13 -6.70 -11.68
N GLU A 31 -10.58 -5.63 -12.26
CA GLU A 31 -9.86 -5.67 -13.53
C GLU A 31 -8.44 -6.24 -13.40
N ARG A 32 -7.75 -5.94 -12.30
CA ARG A 32 -6.29 -6.12 -12.19
C ARG A 32 -5.85 -7.22 -11.22
N SER A 33 -6.69 -7.58 -10.25
CA SER A 33 -6.36 -8.65 -9.30
C SER A 33 -6.69 -10.01 -9.91
N ASP A 34 -5.83 -10.97 -9.64
CA ASP A 34 -6.06 -12.41 -9.85
C ASP A 34 -7.19 -12.97 -8.97
N ARG A 35 -7.60 -12.25 -7.91
CA ARG A 35 -8.67 -12.62 -6.96
C ARG A 35 -9.68 -11.49 -6.78
N PRO A 36 -10.46 -11.15 -7.83
CA PRO A 36 -11.39 -10.01 -7.80
C PRO A 36 -12.48 -10.12 -6.71
N GLN A 37 -12.79 -11.34 -6.25
CA GLN A 37 -13.74 -11.62 -5.18
C GLN A 37 -13.19 -11.40 -3.76
N LEU A 38 -11.87 -11.27 -3.59
CA LEU A 38 -11.29 -10.96 -2.28
C LEU A 38 -11.64 -9.53 -1.89
N ASN A 39 -12.07 -9.32 -0.65
CA ASN A 39 -12.41 -7.99 -0.14
C ASN A 39 -11.13 -7.12 -0.05
N PRO A 40 -11.06 -5.97 -0.73
CA PRO A 40 -9.90 -5.08 -0.68
C PRO A 40 -9.47 -4.64 0.72
N LYS A 41 -10.43 -4.49 1.65
CA LYS A 41 -10.12 -4.14 3.03
C LYS A 41 -9.37 -5.27 3.75
N ILE A 42 -9.76 -6.51 3.48
CA ILE A 42 -9.06 -7.69 4.03
C ILE A 42 -7.68 -7.80 3.40
N ALA A 43 -7.56 -7.63 2.08
CA ALA A 43 -6.27 -7.59 1.41
C ALA A 43 -5.34 -6.50 1.99
N TRP A 44 -5.87 -5.31 2.33
CA TRP A 44 -5.11 -4.25 2.99
C TRP A 44 -4.61 -4.62 4.39
N LEU A 45 -5.43 -5.34 5.16
CA LEU A 45 -5.09 -5.82 6.50
C LEU A 45 -3.99 -6.88 6.48
N GLU A 46 -4.05 -7.79 5.51
CA GLU A 46 -3.07 -8.86 5.32
C GLU A 46 -1.79 -8.37 4.61
N ALA A 47 -1.84 -7.19 3.97
CA ALA A 47 -0.71 -6.66 3.22
C ALA A 47 0.41 -6.11 4.11
N ILE A 48 1.63 -6.30 3.63
CA ILE A 48 2.86 -5.88 4.28
C ILE A 48 3.15 -4.43 3.92
N THR A 49 3.47 -3.59 4.91
CA THR A 49 3.91 -2.22 4.65
C THR A 49 5.28 -2.23 4.00
N ILE A 50 5.44 -1.49 2.90
CA ILE A 50 6.68 -1.42 2.13
C ILE A 50 7.07 0.03 1.84
N ASP A 51 8.36 0.28 1.64
CA ASP A 51 8.82 1.46 0.94
C ASP A 51 8.61 1.28 -0.56
N TYR A 52 7.87 2.20 -1.16
CA TYR A 52 7.55 2.19 -2.59
C TYR A 52 8.12 3.44 -3.24
N PRO A 53 9.27 3.35 -3.94
CA PRO A 53 10.01 4.52 -4.42
C PRO A 53 9.23 5.32 -5.47
N SER A 54 8.30 4.67 -6.18
CA SER A 54 7.43 5.30 -7.17
C SER A 54 6.13 5.87 -6.58
N ALA A 55 5.94 5.82 -5.25
CA ALA A 55 4.80 6.43 -4.60
C ALA A 55 4.81 7.94 -4.87
N LYS A 56 3.78 8.43 -5.55
CA LYS A 56 3.59 9.85 -5.81
C LYS A 56 2.22 10.28 -5.26
N PRO A 57 2.10 11.54 -4.81
CA PRO A 57 0.81 12.10 -4.44
C PRO A 57 -0.25 11.81 -5.53
N PRO A 58 -1.47 11.41 -5.13
CA PRO A 58 -2.01 11.52 -3.78
C PRO A 58 -1.70 10.35 -2.82
N ALA A 59 -1.12 9.24 -3.31
CA ALA A 59 -0.84 8.09 -2.45
C ALA A 59 0.51 8.21 -1.73
N GLU A 60 0.49 8.08 -0.41
CA GLU A 60 1.69 8.21 0.45
C GLU A 60 1.97 6.95 1.27
N CYS A 61 0.98 6.05 1.39
CA CYS A 61 1.10 4.80 2.11
C CYS A 61 0.94 3.65 1.13
N THR A 62 1.97 2.81 1.00
CA THR A 62 1.94 1.65 0.10
C THR A 62 2.10 0.36 0.88
N ARG A 63 1.30 -0.64 0.50
CA ARG A 63 1.43 -2.01 1.01
C ARG A 63 1.48 -3.02 -0.11
N TYR A 64 2.17 -4.12 0.11
CA TYR A 64 2.24 -5.24 -0.80
C TYR A 64 1.45 -6.42 -0.25
N HIS A 65 0.45 -6.87 -1.00
CA HIS A 65 -0.33 -8.05 -0.68
C HIS A 65 0.20 -9.24 -1.45
N GLU A 66 1.02 -10.06 -0.78
CA GLU A 66 1.75 -11.18 -1.40
C GLU A 66 0.83 -12.18 -2.11
N VAL A 67 -0.31 -12.49 -1.50
CA VAL A 67 -1.26 -13.50 -1.97
C VAL A 67 -1.84 -13.16 -3.35
N THR A 68 -2.02 -11.87 -3.64
CA THR A 68 -2.53 -11.39 -4.94
C THR A 68 -1.45 -10.74 -5.80
N GLY A 69 -0.22 -10.60 -5.29
CA GLY A 69 0.84 -9.85 -5.97
C GLY A 69 0.51 -8.37 -6.21
N MET A 70 -0.37 -7.76 -5.41
CA MET A 70 -0.85 -6.40 -5.65
C MET A 70 -0.18 -5.40 -4.72
N LEU A 71 0.18 -4.24 -5.27
CA LEU A 71 0.49 -3.03 -4.52
C LEU A 71 -0.80 -2.28 -4.24
N LEU A 72 -1.05 -2.00 -2.97
CA LEU A 72 -2.20 -1.27 -2.46
C LEU A 72 -1.75 0.11 -2.02
N LEU A 73 -2.34 1.15 -2.60
CA LEU A 73 -1.92 2.53 -2.41
C LEU A 73 -3.02 3.30 -1.69
N ALA A 74 -2.67 3.92 -0.57
CA ALA A 74 -3.57 4.71 0.27
C ALA A 74 -3.04 6.13 0.52
N GLU A 75 -3.97 7.05 0.73
CA GLU A 75 -3.73 8.39 1.26
C GLU A 75 -3.48 8.34 2.79
N PRO A 76 -2.79 9.34 3.37
CA PRO A 76 -2.59 9.44 4.82
C PRO A 76 -3.88 9.46 5.65
N ASN A 77 -4.98 9.91 5.05
CA ASN A 77 -6.30 9.98 5.68
C ASN A 77 -6.99 8.60 5.82
N GLY A 78 -6.35 7.51 5.40
CA GLY A 78 -6.94 6.18 5.44
C GLY A 78 -7.91 5.90 4.28
N ARG A 79 -7.72 6.53 3.13
CA ARG A 79 -8.43 6.19 1.89
C ARG A 79 -7.56 5.32 0.99
N LEU A 80 -8.00 4.10 0.70
CA LEU A 80 -7.40 3.23 -0.31
C LEU A 80 -7.79 3.72 -1.71
N VAL A 81 -6.86 4.34 -2.42
CA VAL A 81 -7.12 5.06 -3.67
C VAL A 81 -6.94 4.22 -4.92
N THR A 82 -5.97 3.31 -4.94
CA THR A 82 -5.74 2.46 -6.12
C THR A 82 -4.94 1.21 -5.82
N CYS A 83 -4.97 0.26 -6.75
CA CYS A 83 -4.11 -0.91 -6.75
C CYS A 83 -3.33 -1.05 -8.08
N ILE A 84 -2.13 -1.62 -8.00
CA ILE A 84 -1.21 -1.84 -9.11
C ILE A 84 -0.64 -3.26 -9.00
N PRO A 85 -0.70 -4.11 -10.03
CA PRO A 85 0.04 -5.37 -10.05
C PRO A 85 1.54 -5.15 -9.88
N LEU A 86 2.21 -5.93 -9.04
CA LEU A 86 3.66 -5.83 -8.90
C LEU A 86 4.37 -6.09 -10.24
N GLU A 87 3.83 -7.00 -11.05
CA GLU A 87 4.38 -7.33 -12.36
C GLU A 87 4.39 -6.17 -13.37
N ASP A 88 3.53 -5.16 -13.18
CA ASP A 88 3.51 -3.94 -13.99
C ASP A 88 4.67 -2.98 -13.64
N ARG A 89 5.48 -3.31 -12.63
CA ARG A 89 6.64 -2.51 -12.21
C ARG A 89 7.93 -3.00 -12.86
N PRO A 90 8.93 -2.12 -13.05
CA PRO A 90 10.29 -2.52 -13.43
C PRO A 90 10.85 -3.65 -12.56
N ARG A 91 11.66 -4.55 -13.15
CA ARG A 91 12.13 -5.77 -12.48
C ARG A 91 12.94 -5.50 -11.21
N ASP A 92 13.76 -4.46 -11.23
CA ASP A 92 14.52 -3.96 -10.10
C ASP A 92 13.59 -3.52 -8.95
N GLU A 93 12.52 -2.79 -9.26
CA GLU A 93 11.51 -2.40 -8.27
C GLU A 93 10.75 -3.62 -7.73
N GLN A 94 10.42 -4.60 -8.58
CA GLN A 94 9.82 -5.86 -8.13
C GLN A 94 10.72 -6.62 -7.16
N GLN A 95 12.01 -6.72 -7.47
CA GLN A 95 12.99 -7.39 -6.61
C GLN A 95 13.14 -6.66 -5.28
N TYR A 96 13.21 -5.33 -5.31
CA TYR A 96 13.30 -4.50 -4.12
C TYR A 96 12.10 -4.71 -3.18
N ILE A 97 10.88 -4.70 -3.72
CA ILE A 97 9.65 -4.92 -2.94
C ILE A 97 9.59 -6.33 -2.36
N ARG A 98 9.91 -7.36 -3.16
CA ARG A 98 9.93 -8.75 -2.68
C ARG A 98 10.97 -8.97 -1.60
N PHE A 99 12.14 -8.33 -1.72
CA PHE A 99 13.18 -8.38 -0.69
C PHE A 99 12.70 -7.78 0.63
N GLN A 100 12.04 -6.62 0.60
CA GLN A 100 11.43 -6.04 1.80
C GLN A 100 10.41 -6.98 2.44
N ALA A 101 9.54 -7.61 1.64
CA ALA A 101 8.51 -8.51 2.14
C ALA A 101 9.09 -9.79 2.77
N SER A 102 10.25 -10.27 2.32
CA SER A 102 10.90 -11.46 2.89
C SER A 102 11.66 -11.22 4.19
N GLU A 103 11.95 -9.96 4.54
CA GLU A 103 12.75 -9.58 5.71
C GLU A 103 11.90 -9.09 6.90
N LEU A 104 10.57 -9.12 6.77
CA LEU A 104 9.57 -8.72 7.79
C LEU A 104 8.90 -9.93 8.45
#